data_AF-A0AA43EMU9-F1
#
_entry.id   AF-A0AA43EMU9-F1
#
_cell.length_a   1.000
_cell.length_b   1.000
_cell.length_c   1.000
_cell.angle_alpha   90.00
_cell.angle_beta   90.00
_cell.angle_gamma   90.00
#
_symmetry.space_group_name_H-M   'P 1'
#
loop_
_entity.id
_entity.type
_entity.pdbx_description
1 polymer ?
#
loop_
_entity_poly.entity_id
_entity_poly.type
_entity_poly.pdbx_seq_one_letter_code
_entity_poly.pdbx_strand_id
1 'polypeptide(L)' 'MKEDPVQLTLTPEEQEVLAGAVKSAISDVGTEVGHTDNQAMRLGLQKRKKVLMAILDRLRVTV' A
#
# COMPACT_ATOMS: atom_id res chain seq x y z
N MET A 1 0.11 -7.15 -24.29
CA MET A 1 0.13 -5.67 -24.32
C MET A 1 0.75 -5.23 -23.01
N LYS A 2 1.75 -4.33 -23.01
CA LYS A 2 2.15 -3.65 -21.77
C LYS A 2 1.10 -2.58 -21.55
N GLU A 3 0.34 -2.68 -20.47
CA GLU A 3 -0.57 -1.61 -20.08
C GLU A 3 0.26 -0.43 -19.60
N ASP A 4 -0.01 0.75 -20.16
CA ASP A 4 0.62 1.98 -19.68
C ASP A 4 0.15 2.25 -18.25
N PRO A 5 1.03 2.75 -17.37
CA PRO A 5 0.65 3.04 -15.99
C PRO A 5 -0.47 4.09 -15.96
N VAL A 6 -1.57 3.75 -15.28
CA VAL A 6 -2.67 4.68 -15.04
C VAL A 6 -2.16 5.83 -14.18
N GLN A 7 -2.21 7.06 -14.71
CA GLN A 7 -1.89 8.27 -13.97
C GLN A 7 -3.18 8.85 -13.36
N LEU A 8 -3.25 8.85 -12.04
CA LEU A 8 -4.36 9.46 -11.29
C LEU A 8 -3.94 10.86 -10.84
N THR A 9 -4.72 11.87 -11.24
CA THR A 9 -4.63 13.21 -10.66
C THR A 9 -5.60 13.25 -9.48
N LEU A 10 -5.07 13.51 -8.29
CA LEU A 10 -5.86 13.59 -7.06
C LEU A 10 -5.96 15.04 -6.61
N THR A 11 -7.12 15.40 -6.08
CA THR A 11 -7.24 16.61 -5.25
C THR A 11 -6.48 16.40 -3.92
N PRO A 12 -6.15 17.50 -3.20
CA PRO A 12 -5.52 17.38 -1.88
C PRO A 12 -6.32 16.52 -0.89
N GLU A 13 -7.65 16.62 -0.92
CA GLU A 13 -8.54 15.84 -0.05
C GLU A 13 -8.51 14.34 -0.41
N GLU A 14 -8.61 13.99 -1.70
CA GLU A 14 -8.51 12.60 -2.14
C GLU A 14 -7.14 11.99 -1.80
N GLN A 15 -6.07 12.78 -1.93
CA GLN A 15 -4.72 12.36 -1.58
C GLN A 15 -4.58 12.10 -0.08
N GLU A 16 -5.14 12.96 0.77
CA GLU A 16 -5.15 12.78 2.22
C GLU A 16 -5.91 11.51 2.63
N VAL A 17 -7.14 11.35 2.12
CA VAL A 17 -7.99 10.19 2.40
C VAL A 17 -7.32 8.90 1.92
N LEU A 18 -6.79 8.89 0.70
CA LEU A 18 -6.13 7.71 0.15
C LEU A 18 -4.84 7.38 0.91
N ALA A 19 -4.03 8.39 1.28
CA ALA A 19 -2.86 8.18 2.11
C ALA A 19 -3.24 7.61 3.48
N GLY A 20 -4.34 8.07 4.08
CA GLY A 20 -4.92 7.51 5.30
C GLY A 20 -5.30 6.04 5.14
N ALA A 21 -6.07 5.71 4.10
CA ALA A 21 -6.48 4.33 3.81
C ALA A 21 -5.29 3.39 3.60
N VAL A 22 -4.27 3.84 2.85
CA VAL A 22 -3.06 3.03 2.61
C VAL A 22 -2.25 2.84 3.91
N LYS A 23 -2.15 3.86 4.77
CA LYS A 23 -1.49 3.73 6.09
C LYS A 23 -2.20 2.69 6.96
N SER A 24 -3.53 2.73 7.04
CA SER A 24 -4.31 1.75 7.80
C SER A 24 -4.08 0.33 7.27
N ALA A 25 -4.13 0.14 5.95
CA ALA A 25 -3.87 -1.16 5.34
C ALA A 25 -2.44 -1.68 5.61
N ILE A 26 -1.42 -0.82 5.64
CA ILE A 26 -0.04 -1.21 6.02
C ILE A 26 0.01 -1.70 7.47
N SER A 27 -0.71 -1.02 8.37
CA SER A 27 -0.80 -1.40 9.78
C SER A 27 -1.48 -2.76 9.94
N ASP A 28 -2.64 -2.95 9.30
CA ASP A 28 -3.41 -4.20 9.35
C ASP A 28 -2.59 -5.38 8.83
N VAL A 29 -1.95 -5.23 7.66
CA VAL A 29 -1.07 -6.27 7.11
C VAL A 29 0.13 -6.52 8.03
N GLY A 30 0.65 -5.50 8.70
CA GLY A 30 1.71 -5.66 9.71
C GLY A 30 1.27 -6.56 10.87
N THR A 31 0.06 -6.34 11.38
CA THR A 31 -0.56 -7.17 12.41
C THR A 31 -0.80 -8.60 11.91
N GLU A 32 -1.33 -8.77 10.70
CA GLU A 32 -1.54 -10.09 10.09
C GLU A 32 -0.23 -10.88 9.92
N VAL A 33 0.86 -10.22 9.49
CA VAL A 33 2.20 -10.86 9.40
C VAL A 33 2.64 -11.41 10.75
N GLY A 34 2.41 -10.66 11.83
CA GLY A 34 2.77 -11.05 13.19
C GLY A 34 2.00 -12.27 13.70
N HIS A 35 0.76 -12.45 13.26
CA HIS A 35 -0.12 -13.55 13.67
C HIS A 35 -0.16 -14.74 12.69
N THR A 36 0.54 -14.67 11.56
CA THR A 36 0.51 -15.72 10.54
C THR A 36 1.66 -16.70 10.72
N ASP A 37 1.37 -17.94 11.13
CA ASP A 37 2.38 -19.00 11.29
C ASP A 37 2.81 -19.64 9.97
N ASN A 38 1.92 -19.69 8.98
CA ASN A 38 2.23 -20.25 7.68
C ASN A 38 3.25 -19.35 6.94
N GLN A 39 4.45 -19.89 6.70
CA GLN A 39 5.55 -19.14 6.08
C GLN A 39 5.21 -18.61 4.68
N ALA A 40 4.53 -19.39 3.84
CA ALA A 40 4.18 -18.97 2.49
C ALA A 40 3.17 -17.81 2.51
N MET A 41 2.17 -17.90 3.39
CA MET A 41 1.22 -16.81 3.62
C MET A 41 1.91 -15.55 4.17
N ARG A 42 2.81 -15.71 5.14
CA ARG A 42 3.61 -14.61 5.70
C ARG A 42 4.43 -13.88 4.64
N LEU A 43 5.06 -14.61 3.72
CA LEU A 43 5.80 -14.02 2.59
C LEU A 43 4.87 -13.23 1.66
N GLY A 44 3.67 -13.74 1.38
CA GLY A 44 2.64 -13.03 0.62
C GLY A 44 2.24 -11.70 1.27
N LEU A 45 2.01 -11.72 2.58
CA LEU A 45 1.67 -10.52 3.36
C LEU A 45 2.82 -9.51 3.38
N GLN A 46 4.07 -9.95 3.55
CA GLN A 46 5.24 -9.08 3.48
C GLN A 46 5.38 -8.41 2.10
N LYS A 47 5.13 -9.16 1.02
CA LYS A 47 5.12 -8.61 -0.35
C LYS A 47 4.02 -7.55 -0.50
N ARG A 48 2.81 -7.83 0.00
CA ARG A 48 1.69 -6.87 0.00
C ARG A 48 2.06 -5.59 0.76
N LYS A 49 2.61 -5.72 1.97
CA LYS A 49 3.08 -4.58 2.78
C LYS A 49 4.09 -3.72 2.02
N LYS A 50 5.07 -4.34 1.37
CA LYS A 50 6.08 -3.63 0.57
C LYS A 50 5.46 -2.83 -0.58
N VAL A 51 4.48 -3.40 -1.29
CA VAL A 51 3.77 -2.70 -2.37
C VAL A 51 2.97 -1.52 -1.83
N LEU A 52 2.26 -1.69 -0.70
CA LEU A 52 1.50 -0.60 -0.08
C LEU A 52 2.42 0.55 0.39
N MET A 53 3.58 0.23 0.96
CA MET A 53 4.58 1.25 1.31
C MET A 53 5.04 2.04 0.07
N ALA A 54 5.31 1.37 -1.05
CA ALA A 54 5.69 2.04 -2.30
C ALA A 54 4.54 2.90 -2.88
N ILE A 55 3.28 2.51 -2.68
CA ILE A 55 2.13 3.35 -3.04
C ILE A 55 2.09 4.60 -2.16
N LEU A 56 2.23 4.43 -0.84
CA LEU A 56 2.22 5.55 0.11
C LEU A 56 3.34 6.55 -0.17
N ASP A 57 4.53 6.07 -0.51
CA ASP A 57 5.66 6.94 -0.84
C ASP A 57 5.38 7.75 -2.12
N ARG A 58 4.80 7.14 -3.15
CA ARG A 58 4.38 7.87 -4.36
C ARG A 58 3.32 8.93 -4.05
N LEU A 59 2.36 8.62 -3.17
CA LEU A 59 1.34 9.58 -2.73
C LEU A 59 1.93 10.75 -1.92
N ARG A 60 3.15 10.66 -1.39
CA ARG A 60 3.81 11.75 -0.66
C ARG A 60 4.66 12.64 -1.56
N VAL A 61 5.08 12.15 -2.72
CA VAL A 61 5.94 12.88 -3.67
C VAL A 61 5.12 13.78 -4.61
N THR A 62 3.83 13.50 -4.79
CA THR A 62 2.91 14.37 -5.55
C THR A 62 2.55 15.59 -4.70
N VAL A 63 3.45 16.58 -4.64
CA VAL A 63 3.20 17.93 -4.10
C VAL A 63 3.81 18.94 -5.06
#